data_AF-K1SWU8-F1
#
_entry.id   AF-K1SWU8-F1
#
_cell.length_a   1.000
_cell.length_b   1.000
_cell.length_c   1.000
_cell.angle_alpha   90.00
_cell.angle_beta   90.00
_cell.angle_gamma   90.00
#
_symmetry.space_group_name_H-M   'P 1'
#
loop_
_entity.id
_entity.type
_entity.pdbx_description
1 polymer ?
#
loop_
_entity_poly.entity_id
_entity_poly.type
_entity_poly.pdbx_seq_one_letter_code
_entity_poly.pdbx_strand_id
1 'polypeptide(L)'
;MLFDLAGSKWDWLGERRYQISQTPQVILDNQISLKEGQLCIHWDFLGKYFPEGRIESMQEEYCSIITDNTEKLQQQYDSFAFKYNDTFKEKEKNTLVRLFADQVKKFPNKTAVADMKQSYTYSEIDRFSDIVADHIIKNHKARSAIIMRMTRSRNAVVAALGVNKSRRVLYSP
;
A
#
# COMPACT_ATOMS: atom_id res chain seq x y z
N MET A 1 1.67 22.64 -28.83
CA MET A 1 1.79 22.54 -30.30
C MET A 1 1.62 23.91 -30.92
N LEU A 2 2.42 24.26 -31.92
CA LEU A 2 2.64 25.62 -32.46
C LEU A 2 1.45 26.25 -33.23
N PHE A 3 0.23 25.72 -33.11
CA PHE A 3 -0.79 25.86 -34.16
C PHE A 3 -2.04 26.69 -33.83
N ASP A 4 -2.29 27.09 -32.59
CA ASP A 4 -3.64 27.55 -32.21
C ASP A 4 -3.75 28.89 -31.48
N LEU A 5 -2.67 29.68 -31.33
CA LEU A 5 -2.74 30.98 -30.63
C LEU A 5 -2.70 32.21 -31.54
N ALA A 6 -2.49 32.05 -32.85
CA ALA A 6 -2.55 33.16 -33.78
C ALA A 6 -3.94 33.20 -34.42
N GLY A 7 -4.73 34.22 -34.09
CA GLY A 7 -6.05 34.48 -34.68
C GLY A 7 -6.07 34.66 -36.22
N SER A 8 -4.93 34.53 -36.89
CA SER A 8 -4.85 34.36 -38.34
C SER A 8 -4.83 32.88 -38.68
N LYS A 9 -5.98 32.35 -39.13
CA LYS A 9 -6.07 31.02 -39.71
C LYS A 9 -5.08 30.91 -40.87
N TRP A 10 -4.30 29.82 -40.89
CA TRP A 10 -3.36 29.50 -41.96
C TRP A 10 -4.06 28.94 -43.21
N ASP A 11 -5.34 29.25 -43.42
CA ASP A 11 -6.18 28.73 -44.52
C ASP A 11 -5.61 29.06 -45.91
N TRP A 12 -4.75 30.07 -46.00
CA TRP A 12 -4.01 30.42 -47.21
C TRP A 12 -2.97 29.36 -47.64
N LEU A 13 -2.47 28.52 -46.71
CA LEU A 13 -1.60 27.37 -47.01
C LEU A 13 -2.38 26.16 -47.55
N GLY A 14 -3.72 26.19 -47.49
CA GLY A 14 -4.61 25.14 -47.95
C GLY A 14 -5.23 24.32 -46.82
N GLU A 15 -6.10 23.38 -47.20
CA GLU A 15 -6.80 22.50 -46.26
C GLU A 15 -5.87 21.44 -45.69
N ARG A 16 -5.85 21.31 -44.35
CA ARG A 16 -5.15 20.21 -43.67
C ARG A 16 -5.83 18.87 -44.01
N ARG A 17 -5.22 18.07 -44.88
CA ARG A 17 -5.73 16.75 -45.25
C ARG A 17 -5.29 15.63 -44.31
N TYR A 18 -4.11 15.75 -43.70
CA TYR A 18 -3.53 14.70 -42.86
C TYR A 18 -2.47 15.28 -41.90
N GLN A 19 -2.24 14.62 -40.76
CA GLN A 19 -1.23 14.98 -39.78
C GLN A 19 -0.63 13.70 -39.18
N ILE A 20 0.70 13.62 -39.10
CA ILE A 20 1.42 12.61 -38.32
C ILE A 20 2.16 13.33 -37.20
N SER A 21 2.03 12.77 -36.01
CA SER A 21 2.76 13.13 -34.80
C SER A 21 3.66 11.95 -34.43
N GLN A 22 4.92 12.21 -34.08
CA GLN A 22 5.83 11.21 -33.50
C GLN A 22 6.40 11.79 -32.22
N THR A 23 6.25 11.07 -31.12
CA THR A 23 6.70 11.50 -29.79
C THR A 23 7.85 10.61 -29.35
N PRO A 24 9.10 10.91 -29.75
CA PRO A 24 10.23 10.17 -29.22
C PRO A 24 10.27 10.45 -27.72
N GLN A 25 10.27 9.37 -26.91
CA GLN A 25 10.59 9.33 -25.47
C GLN A 25 9.43 9.30 -24.45
N VAL A 26 8.15 9.37 -24.86
CA VAL A 26 7.00 9.17 -23.94
C VAL A 26 6.11 7.99 -24.38
N ILE A 27 5.48 7.31 -23.42
CA ILE A 27 4.61 6.15 -23.66
C ILE A 27 3.18 6.58 -24.03
N LEU A 28 2.76 7.76 -23.57
CA LEU A 28 1.50 8.42 -23.88
C LEU A 28 1.76 9.93 -23.92
N ASP A 29 1.33 10.60 -24.99
CA ASP A 29 1.33 12.05 -25.16
C ASP A 29 -0.12 12.54 -25.28
N ASN A 30 -0.47 13.58 -24.54
CA ASN A 30 -1.80 14.19 -24.53
C ASN A 30 -1.70 15.60 -25.12
N GLN A 31 -2.27 15.78 -26.31
CA GLN A 31 -2.24 17.02 -27.06
C GLN A 31 -3.61 17.67 -27.05
N ILE A 32 -3.69 18.89 -26.52
CA ILE A 32 -4.92 19.68 -26.41
C ILE A 32 -4.82 20.92 -27.29
N SER A 33 -5.89 21.22 -28.02
CA SER A 33 -5.94 22.30 -29.02
C SER A 33 -7.37 22.89 -29.07
N LEU A 34 -7.49 24.15 -29.50
CA LEU A 34 -8.79 24.84 -29.63
C LEU A 34 -8.98 25.22 -31.09
N LYS A 35 -9.88 24.52 -31.79
CA LYS A 35 -10.12 24.71 -33.21
C LYS A 35 -11.59 25.02 -33.44
N GLU A 36 -11.85 26.15 -34.09
CA GLU A 36 -13.21 26.56 -34.47
C GLU A 36 -14.21 26.60 -33.30
N GLY A 37 -13.73 26.99 -32.11
CA GLY A 37 -14.54 27.03 -30.89
C GLY A 37 -14.77 25.65 -30.24
N GLN A 38 -14.15 24.59 -30.76
CA GLN A 38 -14.20 23.24 -30.21
C GLN A 38 -12.88 22.88 -29.53
N LEU A 39 -12.98 22.22 -28.38
CA LEU A 39 -11.83 21.61 -27.71
C LEU A 39 -11.50 20.30 -28.41
N CYS A 40 -10.30 20.21 -28.98
CA CYS A 40 -9.81 19.01 -29.65
C CYS A 40 -8.70 18.36 -28.81
N ILE A 41 -8.92 17.11 -28.41
CA ILE A 41 -7.99 16.32 -27.59
C ILE A 41 -7.53 15.11 -28.39
N HIS A 42 -6.21 14.92 -28.46
CA HIS A 42 -5.59 13.85 -29.20
C HIS A 42 -4.55 13.15 -28.34
N TRP A 43 -4.64 11.83 -28.24
CA TRP A 43 -3.71 11.01 -27.48
C TRP A 43 -2.89 10.14 -28.42
N ASP A 44 -1.58 10.35 -28.43
CA ASP A 44 -0.62 9.49 -29.12
C ASP A 44 0.00 8.53 -28.09
N PHE A 45 -0.02 7.22 -28.34
CA PHE A 45 0.47 6.25 -27.37
C PHE A 45 1.10 5.02 -28.01
N LEU A 46 1.96 4.35 -27.24
CA LEU A 46 2.57 3.07 -27.62
C LEU A 46 1.70 1.91 -27.12
N GLY A 47 0.80 1.41 -27.97
CA GLY A 47 -0.23 0.42 -27.60
C GLY A 47 0.26 -0.82 -26.86
N LYS A 48 1.48 -1.31 -27.14
CA LYS A 48 2.07 -2.49 -26.48
C LYS A 48 2.23 -2.38 -24.96
N TYR A 49 2.20 -1.17 -24.40
CA TYR A 49 2.35 -0.93 -22.96
C TYR A 49 1.01 -0.82 -22.21
N PHE A 50 -0.11 -0.83 -22.94
CA PHE A 50 -1.44 -0.73 -22.37
C PHE A 50 -2.22 -2.02 -22.65
N PRO A 51 -2.90 -2.58 -21.64
CA PRO A 51 -3.91 -3.60 -21.89
C PRO A 51 -4.98 -3.08 -22.84
N GLU A 52 -5.59 -4.00 -23.58
CA GLU A 52 -6.72 -3.74 -24.46
C GLU A 52 -7.84 -2.99 -23.72
N GLY A 53 -8.39 -1.93 -24.33
CA GLY A 53 -9.46 -1.11 -23.77
C GLY A 53 -9.02 -0.10 -22.69
N ARG A 54 -7.76 -0.12 -22.24
CA ARG A 54 -7.30 0.77 -21.16
C ARG A 54 -7.24 2.23 -21.60
N ILE A 55 -6.75 2.50 -22.81
CA ILE A 55 -6.60 3.88 -23.29
C ILE A 55 -7.97 4.52 -23.50
N GLU A 56 -8.91 3.76 -24.05
CA GLU A 56 -10.28 4.18 -24.28
C GLU A 56 -10.95 4.55 -22.95
N SER A 57 -10.86 3.68 -21.94
CA SER A 57 -11.37 3.99 -20.59
C SER A 57 -10.71 5.24 -20.00
N MET A 58 -9.38 5.33 -20.07
CA MET A 58 -8.64 6.50 -19.55
C MET A 58 -9.05 7.80 -20.25
N GLN A 59 -9.29 7.75 -21.56
CA GLN A 59 -9.69 8.92 -22.35
C GLN A 59 -11.12 9.34 -22.03
N GLU A 60 -12.05 8.40 -21.86
CA GLU A 60 -13.42 8.69 -21.40
C GLU A 60 -13.42 9.35 -20.02
N GLU A 61 -12.61 8.84 -19.09
CA GLU A 61 -12.46 9.40 -17.75
C GLU A 61 -11.84 10.80 -17.82
N TYR A 62 -10.77 10.97 -18.60
CA TYR A 62 -10.12 12.26 -18.82
C TYR A 62 -11.09 13.31 -19.37
N CYS A 63 -11.87 12.95 -20.39
CA CYS A 63 -12.90 13.81 -20.96
C CYS A 63 -13.97 14.19 -19.93
N SER A 64 -14.39 13.24 -19.08
CA SER A 64 -15.37 13.51 -18.02
C SER A 64 -14.84 14.52 -16.98
N ILE A 65 -13.54 14.47 -16.66
CA ILE A 65 -12.89 15.42 -15.73
C ILE A 65 -12.89 16.83 -16.31
N ILE A 66 -12.43 16.99 -17.55
CA ILE A 66 -12.29 18.32 -18.16
C ILE A 66 -13.65 18.98 -18.49
N THR A 67 -14.71 18.20 -18.66
CA THR A 67 -16.08 18.71 -18.86
C THR A 67 -16.87 18.82 -17.56
N ASP A 68 -16.20 18.67 -16.41
CA ASP A 68 -16.81 18.69 -15.06
C ASP A 68 -18.00 17.73 -14.88
N ASN A 69 -17.97 16.61 -15.61
CA ASN A 69 -18.95 15.54 -15.52
C ASN A 69 -18.41 14.41 -14.63
N THR A 70 -18.03 14.75 -13.40
CA THR A 70 -17.25 13.88 -12.52
C THR A 70 -18.10 12.97 -11.62
N GLU A 71 -19.41 13.17 -11.54
CA GLU A 71 -20.30 12.38 -10.68
C GLU A 71 -20.21 10.87 -10.97
N LYS A 72 -20.19 10.49 -12.26
CA LYS A 72 -20.05 9.09 -12.68
C LYS A 72 -18.72 8.48 -12.23
N LEU A 73 -17.64 9.26 -12.32
CA LEU A 73 -16.30 8.82 -11.89
C LEU A 73 -16.25 8.60 -10.39
N GLN A 74 -16.82 9.52 -9.62
CA GLN A 74 -16.90 9.41 -8.18
C GLN A 74 -17.68 8.16 -7.76
N GLN A 75 -18.84 7.91 -8.38
CA GLN A 75 -19.64 6.70 -8.12
C GLN A 75 -18.89 5.41 -8.46
N GLN A 76 -18.17 5.37 -9.58
CA GLN A 76 -17.35 4.22 -9.97
C GLN A 76 -16.22 3.97 -8.96
N TYR A 77 -15.52 5.04 -8.55
CA TYR A 77 -14.47 4.97 -7.56
C TYR A 77 -15.00 4.48 -6.20
N ASP A 78 -16.10 5.03 -5.71
CA ASP A 78 -16.69 4.65 -4.43
C ASP A 78 -17.14 3.19 -4.41
N SER A 79 -17.75 2.73 -5.52
CA SER A 79 -18.13 1.31 -5.70
C SER A 79 -16.92 0.38 -5.69
N PHE A 80 -15.85 0.75 -6.42
CA PHE A 80 -14.60 0.00 -6.42
C PHE A 80 -13.96 -0.01 -5.03
N ALA A 81 -13.84 1.14 -4.39
CA ALA A 81 -13.23 1.30 -3.08
C ALA A 81 -14.00 0.53 -2.01
N PHE A 82 -15.34 0.56 -2.05
CA PHE A 82 -16.18 -0.23 -1.15
C PHE A 82 -15.90 -1.73 -1.31
N LYS A 83 -15.94 -2.24 -2.54
CA LYS A 83 -15.70 -3.66 -2.83
C LYS A 83 -14.26 -4.10 -2.49
N TYR A 84 -13.28 -3.26 -2.79
CA TYR A 84 -11.87 -3.54 -2.53
C TYR A 84 -11.56 -3.51 -1.02
N ASN A 85 -12.14 -2.57 -0.29
CA ASN A 85 -11.95 -2.40 1.15
C ASN A 85 -12.88 -3.27 1.99
N ASP A 86 -13.80 -4.03 1.39
CA ASP A 86 -14.60 -5.07 2.05
C ASP A 86 -13.73 -6.26 2.47
N THR A 87 -12.89 -5.98 3.46
CA THR A 87 -11.90 -6.88 4.05
C THR A 87 -12.29 -7.26 5.48
N PHE A 88 -13.44 -6.75 5.96
CA PHE A 88 -13.96 -7.08 7.27
C PHE A 88 -14.29 -8.57 7.30
N LYS A 89 -13.66 -9.26 8.24
CA LYS A 89 -13.96 -10.65 8.57
C LYS A 89 -14.01 -10.73 10.07
N GLU A 90 -15.07 -11.32 10.60
CA GLU A 90 -15.16 -11.59 12.02
C GLU A 90 -13.98 -12.49 12.42
N LYS A 91 -13.23 -12.05 13.43
CA LYS A 91 -12.11 -12.80 14.01
C LYS A 91 -12.33 -12.89 15.50
N GLU A 92 -12.02 -14.05 16.07
CA GLU A 92 -12.06 -14.24 17.50
C GLU A 92 -11.14 -13.21 18.19
N LYS A 93 -11.66 -12.51 19.20
CA LYS A 93 -10.88 -11.57 20.00
C LYS A 93 -9.88 -12.34 20.84
N ASN A 94 -8.62 -12.34 20.42
CA ASN A 94 -7.54 -13.03 21.11
C ASN A 94 -6.32 -12.10 21.27
N THR A 95 -5.38 -12.46 22.14
CA THR A 95 -4.12 -11.72 22.33
C THR A 95 -2.95 -12.56 21.84
N LEU A 96 -1.86 -11.91 21.43
CA LEU A 96 -0.62 -12.61 21.05
C LEU A 96 -0.15 -13.56 22.17
N VAL A 97 -0.23 -13.11 23.43
CA VAL A 97 0.16 -13.91 24.61
C VAL A 97 -0.71 -15.16 24.75
N ARG A 98 -2.03 -15.06 24.55
CA ARG A 98 -2.93 -16.21 24.66
C ARG A 98 -2.78 -17.17 23.49
N LEU A 99 -2.67 -16.67 22.26
CA LEU A 99 -2.37 -17.48 21.09
C LEU A 99 -1.04 -18.25 21.24
N PHE A 100 -0.02 -17.60 21.81
CA PHE A 100 1.25 -18.25 22.10
C PHE A 100 1.10 -19.32 23.19
N ALA A 101 0.41 -19.03 24.30
CA ALA A 101 0.17 -19.99 25.37
C ALA A 101 -0.58 -21.25 24.88
N ASP A 102 -1.55 -21.09 23.97
CA ASP A 102 -2.25 -22.21 23.35
C ASP A 102 -1.32 -23.06 22.48
N GLN A 103 -0.35 -22.43 21.81
CA GLN A 103 0.68 -23.14 21.05
C GLN A 103 1.67 -23.89 21.95
N VAL A 104 2.05 -23.31 23.10
CA VAL A 104 2.91 -23.97 24.12
C VAL A 104 2.24 -25.25 24.64
N LYS A 105 0.94 -25.19 24.93
CA LYS A 105 0.17 -26.38 25.36
C LYS A 105 0.16 -27.48 24.30
N LYS A 106 0.02 -27.10 23.03
CA LYS A 106 -0.06 -28.06 21.91
C LYS A 106 1.29 -28.68 21.56
N PHE A 107 2.38 -27.91 21.65
CA PHE A 107 3.69 -28.33 21.14
C PHE A 107 4.85 -27.90 22.05
N PRO A 108 4.88 -28.32 23.32
CA PRO A 108 5.80 -27.77 24.32
C PRO A 108 7.28 -28.01 23.98
N ASN A 109 7.59 -29.18 23.41
CA ASN A 109 8.96 -29.62 23.12
C ASN A 109 9.39 -29.33 21.67
N LYS A 110 8.54 -28.71 20.85
CA LYS A 110 8.93 -28.32 19.49
C LYS A 110 9.76 -27.05 19.53
N THR A 111 10.81 -27.00 18.72
CA THR A 111 11.59 -25.78 18.48
C THR A 111 10.70 -24.66 17.96
N ALA A 112 10.69 -23.53 18.65
CA ALA A 112 9.92 -22.34 18.30
C ALA A 112 10.80 -21.28 17.63
N VAL A 113 12.02 -21.08 18.13
CA VAL A 113 13.00 -20.11 17.60
C VAL A 113 14.38 -20.72 17.66
N ALA A 114 15.18 -20.52 16.62
CA ALA A 114 16.59 -20.89 16.59
C ALA A 114 17.42 -19.73 16.03
N ASP A 115 18.66 -19.63 16.51
CA ASP A 115 19.70 -18.79 15.92
C ASP A 115 20.97 -19.63 15.66
N MET A 116 22.03 -19.00 15.17
CA MET A 116 23.29 -19.68 14.84
C MET A 116 23.95 -20.41 16.03
N LYS A 117 23.55 -20.11 17.26
CA LYS A 117 24.15 -20.68 18.46
C LYS A 117 23.35 -21.87 18.97
N GLN A 118 22.04 -21.70 19.17
CA GLN A 118 21.15 -22.72 19.76
C GLN A 118 19.67 -22.42 19.41
N SER A 119 18.79 -23.28 19.90
CA SER A 119 17.34 -23.16 19.77
C SER A 119 16.63 -23.10 21.11
N TYR A 120 15.46 -22.48 21.13
CA TYR A 120 14.47 -22.63 22.20
C TYR A 120 13.22 -23.32 21.68
N THR A 121 12.70 -24.22 22.49
CA THR A 121 11.36 -24.81 22.35
C THR A 121 10.28 -23.81 22.80
N TYR A 122 9.02 -24.11 22.48
CA TYR A 122 7.89 -23.30 22.96
C TYR A 122 7.87 -23.19 24.48
N SER A 123 8.09 -24.30 25.21
CA SER A 123 8.09 -24.30 26.67
C SER A 123 9.24 -23.46 27.27
N GLU A 124 10.41 -23.47 26.66
CA GLU A 124 11.56 -22.67 27.11
C GLU A 124 11.32 -21.18 26.89
N ILE A 125 10.79 -20.77 25.72
CA ILE A 125 10.43 -19.37 25.48
C ILE A 125 9.36 -18.92 26.49
N ASP A 126 8.36 -19.76 26.76
CA ASP A 126 7.29 -19.45 27.71
C ASP A 126 7.87 -19.16 29.11
N ARG A 127 8.70 -20.06 29.62
CA ARG A 127 9.38 -19.92 30.91
C ARG A 127 10.30 -18.70 30.96
N PHE A 128 11.15 -18.50 29.97
CA PHE A 128 12.09 -17.38 30.00
C PHE A 128 11.39 -16.02 29.84
N SER A 129 10.31 -15.98 29.06
CA SER A 129 9.51 -14.76 28.92
C SER A 129 8.71 -14.44 30.18
N ASP A 130 8.28 -15.43 30.97
CA ASP A 130 7.68 -15.20 32.29
C ASP A 130 8.67 -14.56 33.26
N ILE A 131 9.93 -15.03 33.28
CA ILE A 131 10.99 -14.44 34.11
C ILE A 131 11.18 -12.96 33.77
N VAL A 132 11.23 -12.63 32.47
CA VAL A 132 11.31 -11.24 32.01
C VAL A 132 10.07 -10.46 32.44
N ALA A 133 8.87 -11.00 32.22
CA ALA A 133 7.62 -10.33 32.57
C ALA A 133 7.54 -10.00 34.07
N ASP A 134 7.85 -10.98 34.93
CA ASP A 134 7.89 -10.83 36.38
C ASP A 134 8.90 -9.78 36.83
N HIS A 135 10.09 -9.78 36.23
CA HIS A 135 11.10 -8.77 36.51
C HIS A 135 10.58 -7.37 36.18
N ILE A 136 9.92 -7.19 35.03
CA ILE A 136 9.40 -5.87 34.64
C ILE A 136 8.23 -5.46 35.55
N ILE A 137 7.32 -6.38 35.90
CA ILE A 137 6.20 -6.12 36.83
C ILE A 137 6.72 -5.66 38.19
N LYS A 138 7.76 -6.29 38.72
CA LYS A 138 8.33 -5.96 40.04
C LYS A 138 9.06 -4.62 40.06
N ASN A 139 9.80 -4.30 39.00
CA ASN A 139 10.74 -3.17 39.02
C ASN A 139 10.23 -1.89 38.36
N HIS A 140 9.10 -1.93 37.66
CA HIS A 140 8.57 -0.76 36.94
C HIS A 140 7.10 -0.50 37.24
N LYS A 141 6.70 0.78 37.20
CA LYS A 141 5.29 1.18 37.36
C LYS A 141 4.41 0.59 36.24
N ALA A 142 3.12 0.48 36.51
CA ALA A 142 2.15 0.07 35.51
C ALA A 142 2.13 1.07 34.33
N ARG A 143 1.90 0.56 33.11
CA ARG A 143 1.73 1.34 31.87
C ARG A 143 2.95 2.13 31.38
N SER A 144 4.15 1.88 31.88
CA SER A 144 5.38 2.39 31.27
C SER A 144 5.72 1.64 29.97
N ALA A 145 6.12 2.35 28.93
CA ALA A 145 6.72 1.73 27.75
C ALA A 145 8.08 1.11 28.11
N ILE A 146 8.39 -0.05 27.53
CA ILE A 146 9.70 -0.70 27.68
C ILE A 146 10.47 -0.57 26.37
N ILE A 147 11.65 0.02 26.43
CA ILE A 147 12.57 0.13 25.30
C ILE A 147 13.44 -1.12 25.24
N MET A 148 13.43 -1.82 24.12
CA MET A 148 14.34 -2.94 23.88
C MET A 148 15.50 -2.51 23.00
N ARG A 149 16.71 -2.54 23.56
CA ARG A 149 17.96 -2.34 22.80
C ARG A 149 18.73 -3.65 22.77
N MET A 150 18.42 -4.50 21.79
CA MET A 150 19.03 -5.81 21.61
C MET A 150 19.30 -6.04 20.13
N THR A 151 20.35 -6.83 19.81
CA THR A 151 20.54 -7.33 18.45
C THR A 151 19.62 -8.52 18.17
N ARG A 152 19.37 -8.81 16.89
CA ARG A 152 18.57 -9.96 16.47
C ARG A 152 19.14 -11.25 17.06
N SER A 153 18.36 -11.90 17.92
CA SER A 153 18.72 -13.14 18.61
C SER A 153 17.47 -13.81 19.16
N ARG A 154 17.56 -15.10 19.52
CA ARG A 154 16.45 -15.80 20.21
C ARG A 154 16.06 -15.11 21.53
N ASN A 155 17.02 -14.48 22.21
CA ASN A 155 16.78 -13.74 23.44
C ASN A 155 15.96 -12.45 23.21
N ALA A 156 16.08 -11.83 22.03
CA ALA A 156 15.23 -10.70 21.68
C ALA A 156 13.75 -11.10 21.55
N VAL A 157 13.46 -12.32 21.05
CA VAL A 157 12.09 -12.86 21.01
C VAL A 157 11.56 -13.12 22.43
N VAL A 158 12.37 -13.72 23.29
CA VAL A 158 12.04 -13.92 24.71
C VAL A 158 11.72 -12.58 25.40
N ALA A 159 12.57 -11.57 25.20
CA ALA A 159 12.36 -10.24 25.76
C ALA A 159 11.08 -9.58 25.23
N ALA A 160 10.83 -9.65 23.91
CA ALA A 160 9.60 -9.12 23.30
C ALA A 160 8.35 -9.74 23.91
N LEU A 161 8.34 -11.07 24.04
CA LEU A 161 7.20 -11.79 24.61
C LEU A 161 7.04 -11.47 26.11
N GLY A 162 8.14 -11.34 26.85
CA GLY A 162 8.10 -10.95 28.27
C GLY A 162 7.50 -9.56 28.49
N VAL A 163 7.82 -8.58 27.64
CA VAL A 163 7.20 -7.25 27.67
C VAL A 163 5.68 -7.36 27.43
N ASN A 164 5.27 -8.14 26.41
CA ASN A 164 3.85 -8.38 26.10
C ASN A 164 3.11 -9.08 27.25
N LYS A 165 3.70 -10.11 27.85
CA LYS A 165 3.17 -10.82 29.04
C LYS A 165 3.01 -9.90 30.24
N SER A 166 3.92 -8.92 30.40
CA SER A 166 3.81 -7.90 31.45
C SER A 166 2.71 -6.86 31.20
N ARG A 167 1.94 -6.98 30.11
CA ARG A 167 0.89 -6.04 29.65
C ARG A 167 1.41 -4.61 29.43
N ARG A 168 2.66 -4.49 28.98
CA ARG A 168 3.29 -3.22 28.62
C ARG A 168 3.48 -3.11 27.11
N VAL A 169 3.62 -1.88 26.64
CA VAL A 169 3.91 -1.59 25.24
C VAL A 169 5.42 -1.72 25.02
N LEU A 170 5.78 -2.50 24.00
CA LEU A 170 7.16 -2.63 23.56
C LEU A 170 7.48 -1.50 22.57
N TYR A 171 8.60 -0.81 22.79
CA TYR A 171 9.19 0.13 21.84
C TYR A 171 10.56 -0.38 21.39
N SER A 172 10.76 -0.51 20.08
CA SER A 172 12.05 -0.82 19.46
C SER A 172 12.43 0.37 18.57
N PRO A 173 13.46 1.14 18.91
CA PRO A 173 13.98 2.20 18.05
C PRO A 173 14.70 1.64 16.82
#